data_AF-A0AAV9GTQ0-F1
#
_entry.id   AF-A0AAV9GTQ0-F1
#
_cell.length_a   1.000
_cell.length_b   1.000
_cell.length_c   1.000
_cell.angle_alpha   90.00
_cell.angle_beta   90.00
_cell.angle_gamma   90.00
#
_symmetry.space_group_name_H-M   'P 1'
#
loop_
_entity.id
_entity.type
_entity.pdbx_description
1 polymer ?
#
loop_
_entity_poly.entity_id
_entity_poly.type
_entity_poly.pdbx_seq_one_letter_code
_entity_poly.pdbx_strand_id
1 'polypeptide(L)'
;MPLPTPTNPFSPFPLSTITIPRTPLTSAALSYLTQHTRPSTVNHCLRSTAFALLLIPRLPQYASLNLDTELLVTAILLHDMGWATTESLLSGDKRFEVDGAEVARGFVVEQGGKEKGWDKHRLQLLWDAIALHTTGGIALWKEAEVGVVHLGILADFLGVYMGGDPGRGELGKLISVDEYKEIVTAFPREGFKDDLVQIMCGLCKSKPATTFDTFVGEFGLEFGLDGKGADKDRYREQWEKARQLPAMLGSLDLNAAFEK
;
A
#
# COMPACT_ATOMS: atom_id res chain seq x y z
N MET A 1 -2.58 -16.41 -28.22
CA MET A 1 -1.10 -16.28 -28.27
C MET A 1 -0.66 -15.87 -26.87
N PRO A 2 0.30 -16.53 -26.22
CA PRO A 2 0.79 -16.05 -24.93
C PRO A 2 1.35 -14.64 -25.11
N LEU A 3 1.01 -13.74 -24.20
CA LEU A 3 1.53 -12.37 -24.22
C LEU A 3 3.04 -12.44 -23.95
N PRO A 4 3.87 -11.71 -24.71
CA PRO A 4 5.30 -11.66 -24.44
C PRO A 4 5.52 -11.07 -23.05
N THR A 5 6.26 -11.78 -22.19
CA THR A 5 6.63 -11.27 -20.86
C THR A 5 7.56 -10.07 -21.05
N PRO A 6 7.19 -8.88 -20.56
CA PRO A 6 8.06 -7.72 -20.69
C PRO A 6 9.34 -7.93 -19.86
N THR A 7 10.50 -7.82 -20.51
CA THR A 7 11.81 -7.84 -19.84
C THR A 7 12.10 -6.55 -19.07
N ASN A 8 11.33 -5.49 -19.33
CA ASN A 8 11.41 -4.19 -18.68
C ASN A 8 10.09 -3.91 -17.96
N PRO A 9 10.11 -3.60 -16.65
CA PRO A 9 8.91 -3.34 -15.86
C PRO A 9 8.13 -2.09 -16.28
N PHE A 10 8.71 -1.23 -17.13
CA PHE A 10 8.05 -0.05 -17.70
C PHE A 10 7.59 -0.24 -19.15
N SER A 11 7.60 -1.47 -19.67
CA SER A 11 7.08 -1.76 -21.01
C SER A 11 5.56 -1.52 -21.10
N PRO A 12 5.03 -1.16 -22.30
CA PRO A 12 3.59 -1.04 -22.50
C PRO A 12 2.84 -2.37 -22.32
N PHE A 13 1.58 -2.26 -21.91
CA PHE A 13 0.63 -3.36 -21.77
C PHE A 13 -0.42 -3.25 -22.88
N PRO A 14 -0.25 -3.95 -24.01
CA PRO A 14 -1.08 -3.72 -25.19
C PRO A 14 -2.56 -4.10 -25.02
N LEU A 15 -2.91 -5.12 -24.23
CA LEU A 15 -4.32 -5.45 -24.00
C LEU A 15 -4.98 -4.46 -23.05
N SER A 16 -4.30 -4.13 -21.96
CA SER A 16 -4.74 -3.16 -20.96
C SER A 16 -4.68 -1.71 -21.46
N THR A 17 -3.97 -1.47 -22.57
CA THR A 17 -3.71 -0.16 -23.18
C THR A 17 -3.04 0.85 -22.23
N ILE A 18 -2.29 0.36 -21.23
CA ILE A 18 -1.57 1.20 -20.26
C ILE A 18 -0.08 1.25 -20.58
N THR A 19 0.57 2.33 -20.17
CA THR A 19 2.04 2.48 -20.19
C THR A 19 2.47 3.04 -18.86
N ILE A 20 3.41 2.37 -18.18
CA ILE A 20 3.95 2.88 -16.92
C ILE A 20 5.04 3.93 -17.25
N PRO A 21 4.88 5.19 -16.82
CA PRO A 21 5.88 6.22 -17.08
C PRO A 21 7.25 5.87 -16.50
N ARG A 22 8.25 5.95 -17.36
CA ARG A 22 9.65 5.81 -16.97
C ARG A 22 10.29 7.19 -16.90
N THR A 23 10.55 7.65 -15.68
CA THR A 23 11.38 8.82 -15.41
C THR A 23 12.65 8.38 -14.68
N PRO A 24 13.68 9.25 -14.57
CA PRO A 24 14.83 8.96 -13.73
C PRO A 24 14.43 8.63 -12.28
N LEU A 25 13.42 9.32 -11.75
CA LEU A 25 12.95 9.11 -10.38
C LEU A 25 12.22 7.77 -10.23
N THR A 26 11.30 7.42 -11.14
CA THR A 26 10.59 6.13 -11.05
C THR A 26 11.52 4.93 -11.27
N SER A 27 12.53 5.08 -12.13
CA SER A 27 13.58 4.06 -12.31
C SER A 27 14.43 3.89 -11.05
N ALA A 28 14.81 5.00 -10.41
CA ALA A 28 15.57 4.96 -9.15
C ALA A 28 14.73 4.37 -8.01
N ALA A 29 13.44 4.73 -7.92
CA ALA A 29 12.51 4.21 -6.93
C ALA A 29 12.35 2.69 -7.05
N LEU A 30 12.20 2.17 -8.28
CA LEU A 30 12.13 0.73 -8.50
C LEU A 30 13.43 0.02 -8.12
N SER A 31 14.60 0.60 -8.42
CA SER A 31 15.89 0.05 -7.99
C SER A 31 16.00 0.02 -6.47
N TYR A 32 15.57 1.08 -5.80
CA TYR A 32 15.59 1.20 -4.34
C TYR A 32 14.65 0.17 -3.69
N LEU A 33 13.41 0.06 -4.18
CA LEU A 33 12.46 -0.97 -3.76
C LEU A 33 13.07 -2.38 -3.90
N THR A 34 13.67 -2.67 -5.06
CA THR A 34 14.28 -3.97 -5.37
C THR A 34 15.44 -4.30 -4.42
N GLN A 35 16.23 -3.30 -4.04
CA GLN A 35 17.36 -3.49 -3.12
C GLN A 35 16.91 -3.83 -1.69
N HIS A 36 15.76 -3.31 -1.27
CA HIS A 36 15.36 -3.30 0.13
C HIS A 36 14.13 -4.15 0.45
N THR A 37 13.51 -4.82 -0.52
CA THR A 37 12.29 -5.63 -0.28
C THR A 37 12.37 -7.01 -0.94
N ARG A 38 11.37 -7.85 -0.67
CA ARG A 38 11.25 -9.18 -1.28
C ARG A 38 10.81 -9.04 -2.75
N PRO A 39 11.18 -9.98 -3.64
CA PRO A 39 10.70 -9.96 -5.03
C PRO A 39 9.17 -9.92 -5.18
N SER A 40 8.44 -10.58 -4.26
CA SER A 40 6.97 -10.56 -4.22
C SER A 40 6.42 -9.16 -3.94
N THR A 41 7.07 -8.37 -3.08
CA THR A 41 6.75 -6.96 -2.80
C THR A 41 7.04 -6.07 -4.00
N VAL A 42 8.17 -6.28 -4.68
CA VAL A 42 8.51 -5.57 -5.92
C VAL A 42 7.42 -5.79 -6.97
N ASN A 43 7.05 -7.05 -7.21
CA ASN A 43 6.01 -7.39 -8.17
C ASN A 43 4.63 -6.86 -7.74
N HIS A 44 4.31 -6.86 -6.44
CA HIS A 44 3.09 -6.25 -5.92
C HIS A 44 3.01 -4.75 -6.24
N CYS A 45 4.08 -4.00 -6.01
CA CYS A 45 4.11 -2.57 -6.32
C CYS A 45 3.98 -2.30 -7.83
N LEU A 46 4.62 -3.13 -8.67
CA LEU A 46 4.51 -3.02 -10.13
C LEU A 46 3.09 -3.36 -10.63
N ARG A 47 2.45 -4.41 -10.11
CA ARG A 47 1.04 -4.72 -10.40
C ARG A 47 0.12 -3.59 -9.97
N SER A 48 0.30 -3.08 -8.75
CA SER A 48 -0.48 -1.98 -8.21
C SER A 48 -0.35 -0.72 -9.07
N THR A 49 0.85 -0.45 -9.60
CA THR A 49 1.09 0.67 -10.53
C THR A 49 0.32 0.46 -11.84
N ALA A 50 0.39 -0.74 -12.40
CA ALA A 50 -0.34 -1.09 -13.61
C ALA A 50 -1.87 -0.96 -13.43
N PHE A 51 -2.39 -1.47 -12.31
CA PHE A 51 -3.82 -1.36 -12.01
C PHE A 51 -4.26 0.09 -11.73
N ALA A 52 -3.46 0.90 -11.05
CA ALA A 52 -3.77 2.32 -10.87
C ALA A 52 -3.98 3.02 -12.23
N LEU A 53 -3.05 2.83 -13.16
CA LEU A 53 -3.13 3.42 -14.51
C LEU A 53 -4.31 2.87 -15.31
N LEU A 54 -4.64 1.59 -15.12
CA LEU A 54 -5.80 0.95 -15.76
C LEU A 54 -7.13 1.56 -15.27
N LEU A 55 -7.20 1.93 -13.99
CA LEU A 55 -8.42 2.40 -13.34
C LEU A 55 -8.71 3.88 -13.57
N ILE A 56 -7.69 4.73 -13.74
CA ILE A 56 -7.85 6.18 -13.98
C ILE A 56 -8.90 6.48 -15.06
N PRO A 57 -8.82 5.93 -16.29
CA PRO A 57 -9.79 6.25 -17.34
C PRO A 57 -11.16 5.59 -17.13
N ARG A 58 -11.28 4.62 -16.23
CA ARG A 58 -12.53 3.87 -15.97
C ARG A 58 -13.39 4.49 -14.88
N LEU A 59 -12.78 5.29 -14.02
CA LEU A 59 -13.43 5.89 -12.86
C LEU A 59 -13.77 7.35 -13.20
N PRO A 60 -15.06 7.70 -13.38
CA PRO A 60 -15.46 9.02 -13.88
C PRO A 60 -14.90 10.20 -13.08
N GLN A 61 -14.72 10.03 -11.76
CA GLN A 61 -14.17 11.05 -10.87
C GLN A 61 -12.67 11.34 -11.12
N TYR A 62 -11.94 10.44 -11.80
CA TYR A 62 -10.51 10.59 -12.10
C TYR A 62 -10.23 10.75 -13.60
N ALA A 63 -11.10 10.25 -14.47
CA ALA A 63 -10.85 10.14 -15.91
C ALA A 63 -10.56 11.47 -16.63
N SER A 64 -11.04 12.60 -16.09
CA SER A 64 -10.83 13.95 -16.65
C SER A 64 -9.76 14.76 -15.92
N LEU A 65 -9.16 14.21 -14.86
CA LEU A 65 -8.17 14.92 -14.06
C LEU A 65 -6.78 14.81 -14.68
N ASN A 66 -6.02 15.90 -14.61
CA ASN A 66 -4.61 15.91 -14.95
C ASN A 66 -3.78 15.49 -13.72
N LEU A 67 -3.73 14.18 -13.47
CA LEU A 67 -3.02 13.61 -12.32
C LEU A 67 -1.50 13.65 -12.52
N ASP A 68 -0.78 13.89 -11.42
CA ASP A 68 0.68 13.78 -11.42
C ASP A 68 1.13 12.31 -11.46
N THR A 69 1.31 11.78 -12.67
CA THR A 69 1.63 10.36 -12.85
C THR A 69 3.01 9.98 -12.32
N GLU A 70 3.98 10.90 -12.29
CA GLU A 70 5.29 10.59 -11.68
C GLU A 70 5.14 10.45 -10.16
N LEU A 71 4.35 11.32 -9.51
CA LEU A 71 4.03 11.16 -8.09
C LEU A 71 3.29 9.85 -7.82
N LEU A 72 2.25 9.53 -8.60
CA LEU A 72 1.48 8.29 -8.46
C LEU A 72 2.38 7.06 -8.53
N VAL A 73 3.22 6.96 -9.57
CA VAL A 73 4.12 5.82 -9.77
C VAL A 73 5.16 5.75 -8.66
N THR A 74 5.78 6.88 -8.29
CA THR A 74 6.75 6.91 -7.20
C THR A 74 6.11 6.51 -5.85
N ALA A 75 4.89 6.97 -5.57
CA ALA A 75 4.17 6.61 -4.36
C ALA A 75 3.88 5.11 -4.31
N ILE A 76 3.32 4.53 -5.38
CA ILE A 76 2.99 3.11 -5.42
C ILE A 76 4.26 2.24 -5.39
N LEU A 77 5.33 2.65 -6.05
CA LEU A 77 6.61 1.91 -5.98
C LEU A 77 7.23 1.90 -4.59
N LEU A 78 6.95 2.88 -3.73
CA LEU A 78 7.59 3.01 -2.42
C LEU A 78 6.64 2.81 -1.25
N HIS A 79 5.35 2.50 -1.48
CA HIS A 79 4.35 2.47 -0.42
C HIS A 79 4.65 1.44 0.67
N ASP A 80 5.21 0.29 0.29
CA ASP A 80 5.56 -0.81 1.18
C ASP A 80 7.03 -0.78 1.62
N MET A 81 7.71 0.37 1.58
CA MET A 81 9.05 0.49 2.18
C MET A 81 9.03 0.28 3.71
N GLY A 82 7.86 0.32 4.34
CA GLY A 82 7.67 -0.15 5.72
C GLY A 82 7.83 -1.68 5.89
N TRP A 83 7.95 -2.44 4.80
CA TRP A 83 8.27 -3.88 4.78
C TRP A 83 9.73 -4.15 4.43
N ALA A 84 10.59 -3.11 4.46
CA ALA A 84 11.98 -3.26 4.08
C ALA A 84 12.70 -4.35 4.89
N THR A 85 13.57 -5.10 4.22
CA THR A 85 14.48 -6.08 4.85
C THR A 85 15.70 -5.40 5.48
N THR A 86 15.87 -4.10 5.26
CA THR A 86 16.93 -3.28 5.85
C THR A 86 16.43 -2.60 7.12
N GLU A 87 16.81 -3.13 8.28
CA GLU A 87 16.27 -2.73 9.59
C GLU A 87 16.42 -1.23 9.88
N SER A 88 17.50 -0.59 9.40
CA SER A 88 17.74 0.85 9.63
C SER A 88 16.72 1.78 8.96
N LEU A 89 15.92 1.26 8.01
CA LEU A 89 14.83 2.02 7.36
C LEU A 89 13.53 1.96 8.16
N LEU A 90 13.44 1.09 9.17
CA LEU A 90 12.21 0.83 9.92
C LEU A 90 12.30 1.43 11.32
N SER A 91 11.17 1.93 11.80
CA SER A 91 11.05 2.36 13.19
C SER A 91 10.34 1.29 14.03
N GLY A 92 10.64 1.30 15.33
CA GLY A 92 9.97 0.42 16.32
C GLY A 92 8.64 0.97 16.84
N ASP A 93 8.29 2.21 16.48
CA ASP A 93 7.21 2.96 17.11
C ASP A 93 6.16 3.53 16.13
N LYS A 94 6.39 3.44 14.82
CA LYS A 94 5.42 3.89 13.80
C LYS A 94 4.82 2.73 13.03
N ARG A 95 3.61 2.92 12.52
CA ARG A 95 2.97 1.97 11.59
C ARG A 95 3.81 1.83 10.32
N PHE A 96 3.70 0.70 9.63
CA PHE A 96 4.51 0.45 8.44
C PHE A 96 4.18 1.44 7.31
N GLU A 97 2.94 1.91 7.23
CA GLU A 97 2.51 2.92 6.27
C GLU A 97 3.25 4.24 6.48
N VAL A 98 3.49 4.61 7.74
CA VAL A 98 4.23 5.83 8.11
C VAL A 98 5.73 5.65 7.84
N ASP A 99 6.30 4.49 8.18
CA ASP A 99 7.70 4.18 7.82
C ASP A 99 7.90 4.28 6.30
N GLY A 100 7.00 3.67 5.51
CA GLY A 100 7.05 3.76 4.05
C GLY A 100 6.97 5.20 3.54
N ALA A 101 6.09 6.02 4.12
CA ALA A 101 5.91 7.41 3.74
C ALA A 101 7.14 8.28 4.06
N GLU A 102 7.75 8.10 5.23
CA GLU A 102 8.99 8.78 5.60
C GLU A 102 10.17 8.37 4.72
N VAL A 103 10.32 7.07 4.46
CA VAL A 103 11.37 6.55 3.58
C VAL A 103 11.21 7.11 2.17
N ALA A 104 9.99 7.11 1.61
CA ALA A 104 9.74 7.63 0.28
C ALA A 104 10.01 9.14 0.17
N ARG A 105 9.59 9.93 1.16
CA ARG A 105 9.87 11.37 1.22
C ARG A 105 11.36 11.64 1.29
N GLY A 106 12.09 10.94 2.18
CA GLY A 106 13.53 11.04 2.30
C GLY A 106 14.24 10.67 1.00
N PHE A 107 13.85 9.55 0.39
CA PHE A 107 14.36 9.08 -0.89
C PHE A 107 14.22 10.15 -1.99
N VAL A 108 13.03 10.76 -2.15
CA VAL A 108 12.83 11.79 -3.18
C VAL A 108 13.70 13.02 -2.93
N VAL A 109 13.87 13.43 -1.67
CA VAL A 109 14.77 14.55 -1.32
C VAL A 109 16.22 14.21 -1.67
N GLU A 110 16.69 13.01 -1.32
CA GLU A 110 18.05 12.54 -1.62
C GLU A 110 18.31 12.41 -3.12
N GLN A 111 17.28 12.08 -3.91
CA GLN A 111 17.36 12.05 -5.37
C GLN A 111 17.35 13.45 -6.02
N GLY A 112 17.45 14.53 -5.25
CA GLY A 112 17.42 15.91 -5.76
C GLY A 112 16.03 16.34 -6.20
N GLY A 113 14.99 15.89 -5.47
CA GLY A 113 13.60 16.19 -5.80
C GLY A 113 13.32 17.69 -5.90
N LYS A 114 13.92 18.50 -5.02
CA LYS A 114 13.72 19.95 -4.98
C LYS A 114 14.10 20.61 -6.31
N GLU A 115 15.25 20.26 -6.86
CA GLU A 115 15.74 20.74 -8.15
C GLU A 115 14.88 20.22 -9.32
N LYS A 116 14.19 19.10 -9.11
CA LYS A 116 13.32 18.42 -10.08
C LYS A 116 11.83 18.74 -9.91
N GLY A 117 11.51 19.85 -9.22
CA GLY A 117 10.12 20.33 -9.09
C GLY A 117 9.28 19.60 -8.03
N TRP A 118 9.90 18.86 -7.11
CA TRP A 118 9.24 18.35 -5.91
C TRP A 118 9.25 19.40 -4.81
N ASP A 119 8.22 20.25 -4.84
CA ASP A 119 7.98 21.23 -3.79
C ASP A 119 7.40 20.59 -2.52
N LYS A 120 7.15 21.41 -1.50
CA LYS A 120 6.60 20.96 -0.22
C LYS A 120 5.23 20.28 -0.38
N HIS A 121 4.39 20.77 -1.29
CA HIS A 121 3.05 20.21 -1.50
C HIS A 121 3.14 18.83 -2.14
N ARG A 122 3.95 18.67 -3.19
CA ARG A 122 4.17 17.39 -3.88
C ARG A 122 4.77 16.33 -2.95
N LEU A 123 5.73 16.72 -2.11
CA LEU A 123 6.31 15.84 -1.08
C LEU A 123 5.30 15.48 0.03
N GLN A 124 4.39 16.38 0.39
CA GLN A 124 3.32 16.08 1.33
C GLN A 124 2.32 15.12 0.71
N LEU A 125 1.96 15.32 -0.55
CA LEU A 125 1.01 14.48 -1.26
C LEU A 125 1.54 13.06 -1.47
N LEU A 126 2.84 12.89 -1.77
CA LEU A 126 3.50 11.58 -1.78
C LEU A 126 3.41 10.88 -0.42
N TRP A 127 3.71 11.61 0.66
CA TRP A 127 3.63 11.06 2.00
C TRP A 127 2.20 10.69 2.36
N ASP A 128 1.22 11.54 2.07
CA ASP A 128 -0.20 11.29 2.33
C ASP A 128 -0.68 10.05 1.56
N ALA A 129 -0.28 9.94 0.28
CA ALA A 129 -0.66 8.82 -0.57
C ALA A 129 -0.17 7.49 -0.02
N ILE A 130 1.04 7.46 0.54
CA ILE A 130 1.60 6.26 1.17
C ILE A 130 1.02 6.07 2.57
N ALA A 131 1.02 7.07 3.44
CA ALA A 131 0.56 6.91 4.83
C ALA A 131 -0.92 6.48 4.92
N LEU A 132 -1.74 6.86 3.94
CA LEU A 132 -3.16 6.56 3.90
C LEU A 132 -3.53 5.37 3.01
N HIS A 133 -2.57 4.70 2.37
CA HIS A 133 -2.87 3.70 1.33
C HIS A 133 -3.69 2.50 1.84
N THR A 134 -3.61 2.17 3.12
CA THR A 134 -4.40 1.10 3.77
C THR A 134 -5.73 1.60 4.34
N THR A 135 -5.97 2.91 4.36
CA THR A 135 -7.09 3.56 5.05
C THR A 135 -8.06 4.16 4.02
N GLY A 136 -8.74 3.29 3.27
CA GLY A 136 -9.62 3.70 2.16
C GLY A 136 -10.73 4.67 2.54
N GLY A 137 -11.27 4.56 3.77
CA GLY A 137 -12.28 5.48 4.30
C GLY A 137 -11.82 6.94 4.42
N ILE A 138 -10.50 7.19 4.37
CA ILE A 138 -9.92 8.54 4.35
C ILE A 138 -9.29 8.82 2.98
N ALA A 139 -8.50 7.89 2.43
CA ALA A 139 -7.76 8.08 1.19
C ALA A 139 -8.66 8.50 0.01
N LEU A 140 -9.87 7.93 -0.09
CA LEU A 140 -10.82 8.24 -1.16
C LEU A 140 -11.41 9.66 -1.10
N TRP A 141 -11.27 10.36 0.03
CA TRP A 141 -11.78 11.71 0.25
C TRP A 141 -10.68 12.77 0.32
N LYS A 142 -9.42 12.36 0.14
CA LYS A 142 -8.25 13.25 0.03
C LYS A 142 -8.09 13.69 -1.45
N GLU A 143 -6.95 14.22 -1.86
CA GLU A 143 -6.72 14.57 -3.26
C GLU A 143 -6.70 13.30 -4.14
N ALA A 144 -6.97 13.50 -5.44
CA ALA A 144 -7.22 12.42 -6.38
C ALA A 144 -6.03 11.44 -6.49
N GLU A 145 -4.80 11.92 -6.38
CA GLU A 145 -3.60 11.10 -6.38
C GLU A 145 -3.62 10.07 -5.23
N VAL A 146 -3.99 10.50 -4.03
CA VAL A 146 -4.09 9.63 -2.84
C VAL A 146 -5.16 8.56 -3.05
N GLY A 147 -6.32 8.95 -3.59
CA GLY A 147 -7.40 8.03 -3.92
C GLY A 147 -7.00 6.99 -4.97
N VAL A 148 -6.28 7.41 -6.03
CA VAL A 148 -5.81 6.52 -7.10
C VAL A 148 -4.72 5.57 -6.61
N VAL A 149 -3.77 6.03 -5.78
CA VAL A 149 -2.77 5.17 -5.15
C VAL A 149 -3.44 4.07 -4.32
N HIS A 150 -4.38 4.45 -3.44
CA HIS A 150 -5.15 3.50 -2.66
C HIS A 150 -5.87 2.47 -3.54
N LEU A 151 -6.58 2.92 -4.57
CA LEU A 151 -7.35 2.03 -5.46
C LEU A 151 -6.47 1.10 -6.28
N GLY A 152 -5.31 1.57 -6.77
CA GLY A 152 -4.36 0.73 -7.49
C GLY A 152 -3.76 -0.38 -6.62
N ILE A 153 -3.44 -0.06 -5.37
CA ILE A 153 -2.97 -1.05 -4.39
C ILE A 153 -4.07 -2.06 -4.07
N LEU A 154 -5.28 -1.56 -3.74
CA LEU A 154 -6.44 -2.41 -3.48
C LEU A 154 -6.79 -3.32 -4.67
N ALA A 155 -6.60 -2.86 -5.90
CA ALA A 155 -6.82 -3.63 -7.10
C ALA A 155 -5.93 -4.87 -7.20
N ASP A 156 -4.70 -4.85 -6.67
CA ASP A 156 -3.86 -6.06 -6.67
C ASP A 156 -4.34 -7.14 -5.69
N PHE A 157 -5.16 -6.76 -4.71
CA PHE A 157 -5.81 -7.68 -3.78
C PHE A 157 -7.14 -8.22 -4.34
N LEU A 158 -7.95 -7.35 -4.96
CA LEU A 158 -9.28 -7.72 -5.47
C LEU A 158 -9.25 -8.30 -6.89
N GLY A 159 -8.31 -7.86 -7.73
CA GLY A 159 -8.19 -8.26 -9.12
C GLY A 159 -9.51 -8.12 -9.90
N VAL A 160 -9.92 -9.21 -10.56
CA VAL A 160 -11.13 -9.28 -11.39
C VAL A 160 -12.45 -9.05 -10.63
N TYR A 161 -12.43 -9.08 -9.29
CA TYR A 161 -13.60 -8.82 -8.44
C TYR A 161 -13.78 -7.32 -8.14
N MET A 162 -12.84 -6.47 -8.55
CA MET A 162 -12.92 -5.04 -8.25
C MET A 162 -14.13 -4.38 -8.92
N GLY A 163 -14.87 -3.60 -8.13
CA GLY A 163 -16.10 -2.92 -8.52
C GLY A 163 -17.36 -3.79 -8.46
N GLY A 164 -17.23 -5.09 -8.23
CA GLY A 164 -18.33 -6.02 -7.98
C GLY A 164 -18.67 -6.17 -6.49
N ASP A 165 -19.74 -6.89 -6.18
CA ASP A 165 -20.08 -7.30 -4.81
C ASP A 165 -19.20 -8.51 -4.39
N PRO A 166 -18.31 -8.37 -3.38
CA PRO A 166 -17.48 -9.46 -2.87
C PRO A 166 -18.36 -10.56 -2.24
N GLY A 167 -18.83 -11.49 -3.06
CA GLY A 167 -19.75 -12.55 -2.66
C GLY A 167 -20.78 -12.94 -3.72
N ARG A 168 -21.01 -12.08 -4.72
CA ARG A 168 -21.94 -12.38 -5.83
C ARG A 168 -21.27 -12.92 -7.09
N GLY A 169 -19.93 -12.94 -7.14
CA GLY A 169 -19.17 -13.52 -8.25
C GLY A 169 -19.22 -12.71 -9.55
N GLU A 170 -19.55 -11.41 -9.49
CA GLU A 170 -19.45 -10.53 -10.66
C GLU A 170 -17.97 -10.25 -10.98
N LEU A 171 -17.49 -10.86 -12.06
CA LEU A 171 -16.13 -10.72 -12.56
C LEU A 171 -16.07 -9.65 -13.65
N GLY A 172 -14.95 -8.95 -13.75
CA GLY A 172 -14.63 -8.19 -14.96
C GLY A 172 -15.21 -6.78 -15.03
N LYS A 173 -15.81 -6.26 -13.95
CA LYS A 173 -16.52 -4.98 -13.97
C LYS A 173 -15.60 -3.77 -14.16
N LEU A 174 -14.53 -3.68 -13.37
CA LEU A 174 -13.49 -2.66 -13.56
C LEU A 174 -12.22 -3.22 -14.21
N ILE A 175 -11.89 -4.50 -13.97
CA ILE A 175 -10.67 -5.14 -14.48
C ILE A 175 -11.08 -6.44 -15.13
N SER A 176 -10.94 -6.54 -16.46
CA SER A 176 -11.27 -7.76 -17.18
C SER A 176 -10.31 -8.90 -16.83
N VAL A 177 -10.73 -10.14 -17.11
CA VAL A 177 -9.90 -11.33 -16.87
C VAL A 177 -8.60 -11.30 -17.69
N ASP A 178 -8.65 -10.79 -18.92
CA ASP A 178 -7.49 -10.77 -19.80
C ASP A 178 -6.48 -9.67 -19.41
N GLU A 179 -6.97 -8.51 -18.97
CA GLU A 179 -6.11 -7.44 -18.41
C GLU A 179 -5.44 -7.88 -17.12
N TYR A 180 -6.21 -8.52 -16.22
CA TYR A 180 -5.65 -9.09 -15.00
C TYR A 180 -4.56 -10.14 -15.31
N LYS A 181 -4.80 -11.03 -16.28
CA LYS A 181 -3.82 -12.03 -16.71
C LYS A 181 -2.58 -11.39 -17.33
N GLU A 182 -2.74 -10.37 -18.15
CA GLU A 182 -1.62 -9.64 -18.75
C GLU A 182 -0.71 -9.06 -17.66
N ILE A 183 -1.30 -8.34 -16.70
CA ILE A 183 -0.56 -7.70 -15.60
C ILE A 183 0.11 -8.74 -14.69
N VAL A 184 -0.59 -9.80 -14.27
CA VAL A 184 -0.01 -10.84 -13.39
C VAL A 184 1.01 -11.71 -14.12
N THR A 185 0.91 -11.87 -15.44
CA THR A 185 1.92 -12.58 -16.23
C THR A 185 3.19 -11.76 -16.37
N ALA A 186 3.07 -10.43 -16.51
CA ALA A 186 4.22 -9.53 -16.52
C ALA A 186 4.91 -9.46 -15.15
N PHE A 187 4.12 -9.47 -14.06
CA PHE A 187 4.61 -9.36 -12.69
C PHE A 187 4.05 -10.51 -11.81
N PRO A 188 4.66 -11.71 -11.88
CA PRO A 188 4.17 -12.88 -11.17
C PRO A 188 3.99 -12.65 -9.66
N ARG A 189 3.01 -13.33 -9.05
CA ARG A 189 2.73 -13.16 -7.61
C ARG A 189 3.83 -13.71 -6.70
N GLU A 190 4.64 -14.67 -7.16
CA GLU A 190 5.83 -15.15 -6.42
C GLU A 190 5.55 -15.46 -4.92
N GLY A 191 4.46 -16.16 -4.60
CA GLY A 191 4.11 -16.48 -3.21
C GLY A 191 3.63 -15.30 -2.36
N PHE A 192 3.27 -14.16 -2.96
CA PHE A 192 2.89 -12.92 -2.28
C PHE A 192 1.92 -13.09 -1.11
N LYS A 193 0.93 -14.01 -1.20
CA LYS A 193 -0.01 -14.24 -0.10
C LYS A 193 0.69 -14.73 1.17
N ASP A 194 1.61 -15.68 1.04
CA ASP A 194 2.31 -16.25 2.17
C ASP A 194 3.33 -15.26 2.74
N ASP A 195 4.02 -14.52 1.86
CA ASP A 195 4.91 -13.42 2.25
C ASP A 195 4.16 -12.32 3.01
N LEU A 196 2.99 -11.92 2.52
CA LEU A 196 2.14 -10.94 3.19
C LEU A 196 1.79 -11.38 4.61
N VAL A 197 1.33 -12.63 4.79
CA VAL A 197 1.01 -13.16 6.13
C VAL A 197 2.25 -13.10 7.03
N GLN A 198 3.42 -13.52 6.54
CA GLN A 198 4.67 -13.46 7.31
C GLN A 198 5.05 -12.03 7.69
N ILE A 199 4.92 -11.07 6.77
CA ILE A 199 5.23 -9.66 7.01
C ILE A 199 4.29 -9.09 8.07
N MET A 200 2.99 -9.30 7.94
CA MET A 200 1.98 -8.77 8.88
C MET A 200 2.15 -9.37 10.29
N CYS A 201 2.32 -10.69 10.39
CA CYS A 201 2.63 -11.35 11.66
C CYS A 201 3.96 -10.87 12.25
N GLY A 202 4.97 -10.63 11.40
CA GLY A 202 6.25 -10.05 11.78
C GLY A 202 6.12 -8.65 12.40
N LEU A 203 5.27 -7.79 11.82
CA LEU A 203 4.96 -6.47 12.37
C LEU A 203 4.25 -6.57 13.72
N CYS A 204 3.30 -7.50 13.86
CA CYS A 204 2.64 -7.81 15.13
C CYS A 204 3.64 -8.25 16.21
N LYS A 205 4.74 -8.91 15.82
CA LYS A 205 5.81 -9.35 16.71
C LYS A 205 6.78 -8.22 17.08
N SER A 206 7.26 -7.46 16.08
CA SER A 206 8.34 -6.50 16.27
C SER A 206 7.88 -5.16 16.85
N LYS A 207 6.66 -4.73 16.52
CA LYS A 207 6.08 -3.45 16.98
C LYS A 207 4.57 -3.57 17.21
N PRO A 208 4.13 -4.45 18.14
CA PRO A 208 2.72 -4.77 18.36
C PRO A 208 1.84 -3.54 18.58
N ALA A 209 2.32 -2.55 19.35
CA ALA A 209 1.57 -1.34 19.65
C ALA A 209 1.10 -0.56 18.42
N THR A 210 1.84 -0.65 17.30
CA THR A 210 1.49 0.06 16.05
C THR A 210 0.48 -0.70 15.19
N THR A 211 0.03 -1.88 15.62
CA THR A 211 -0.83 -2.77 14.82
C THR A 211 -2.25 -2.87 15.37
N PHE A 212 -2.46 -2.54 16.65
CA PHE A 212 -3.70 -2.85 17.36
C PHE A 212 -4.95 -2.14 16.82
N ASP A 213 -4.81 -0.94 16.25
CA ASP A 213 -5.91 -0.16 15.67
C ASP A 213 -5.93 -0.20 14.14
N THR A 214 -5.36 -1.26 13.56
CA THR A 214 -5.20 -1.43 12.10
C THR A 214 -5.59 -2.85 11.66
N PHE A 215 -5.78 -3.05 10.36
CA PHE A 215 -6.00 -4.38 9.78
C PHE A 215 -4.82 -5.34 10.02
N VAL A 216 -3.60 -4.82 10.23
CA VAL A 216 -2.41 -5.65 10.53
C VAL A 216 -2.63 -6.47 11.79
N GLY A 217 -3.30 -5.90 12.80
CA GLY A 217 -3.61 -6.60 14.04
C GLY A 217 -4.50 -7.82 13.84
N GLU A 218 -5.34 -7.85 12.80
CA GLU A 218 -6.15 -9.02 12.46
C GLU A 218 -5.29 -10.23 12.08
N PHE A 219 -4.12 -10.01 11.48
CA PHE A 219 -3.18 -11.10 11.18
C PHE A 219 -2.57 -11.67 12.46
N GLY A 220 -2.21 -10.84 13.44
CA GLY A 220 -1.74 -11.32 14.74
C GLY A 220 -2.83 -12.09 15.50
N LEU A 221 -4.08 -11.63 15.41
CA LEU A 221 -5.24 -12.30 16.00
C LEU A 221 -5.58 -13.61 15.30
N GLU A 222 -5.38 -13.72 13.98
CA GLU A 222 -5.77 -14.89 13.19
C GLU A 222 -4.65 -15.92 13.08
N PHE A 223 -3.43 -15.49 12.72
CA PHE A 223 -2.30 -16.34 12.39
C PHE A 223 -1.19 -16.33 13.46
N GLY A 224 -1.35 -15.58 14.55
CA GLY A 224 -0.31 -15.45 15.58
C GLY A 224 0.89 -14.62 15.11
N LEU A 225 2.01 -14.73 15.82
CA LEU A 225 3.21 -13.92 15.58
C LEU A 225 4.19 -14.53 14.55
N ASP A 226 3.95 -15.78 14.13
CA ASP A 226 4.79 -16.53 13.18
C ASP A 226 4.03 -16.98 11.92
N GLY A 227 2.76 -16.61 11.78
CA GLY A 227 1.89 -17.06 10.69
C GLY A 227 1.33 -18.48 10.87
N LYS A 228 1.64 -19.17 11.98
CA LYS A 228 1.27 -20.56 12.27
C LYS A 228 0.54 -20.72 13.61
N GLY A 229 0.19 -19.62 14.27
CA GLY A 229 -0.58 -19.58 15.50
C GLY A 229 0.24 -19.37 16.78
N ALA A 230 1.56 -19.18 16.70
CA ALA A 230 2.37 -18.94 17.89
C ALA A 230 1.98 -17.63 18.59
N ASP A 231 1.96 -17.65 19.93
CA ASP A 231 1.69 -16.49 20.80
C ASP A 231 0.35 -15.75 20.55
N LYS A 232 -0.60 -16.39 19.86
CA LYS A 232 -1.89 -15.79 19.48
C LYS A 232 -2.70 -15.30 20.69
N ASP A 233 -2.76 -16.07 21.78
CA ASP A 233 -3.48 -15.68 22.99
C ASP A 233 -2.82 -14.49 23.70
N ARG A 234 -1.48 -14.48 23.76
CA ARG A 234 -0.71 -13.37 24.33
C ARG A 234 -0.88 -12.09 23.52
N TYR A 235 -0.89 -12.19 22.19
CA TYR A 235 -1.14 -11.04 21.31
C TYR A 235 -2.57 -10.52 21.47
N ARG A 236 -3.56 -11.41 21.55
CA ARG A 236 -4.96 -11.07 21.81
C ARG A 236 -5.13 -10.30 23.13
N GLU A 237 -4.50 -10.74 24.21
CA GLU A 237 -4.55 -10.05 25.50
C GLU A 237 -4.00 -8.62 25.40
N GLN A 238 -2.89 -8.42 24.69
CA GLN A 238 -2.31 -7.09 24.47
C GLN A 238 -3.23 -6.20 23.61
N TRP A 239 -3.80 -6.78 22.54
CA TRP A 239 -4.73 -6.10 21.65
C TRP A 239 -6.00 -5.65 22.40
N GLU A 240 -6.57 -6.50 23.26
CA GLU A 240 -7.74 -6.18 24.08
C GLU A 240 -7.45 -5.07 25.09
N LYS A 241 -6.27 -5.11 25.73
CA LYS A 241 -5.80 -4.06 26.66
C LYS A 241 -5.56 -2.71 25.98
N ALA A 242 -5.20 -2.70 24.70
CA ALA A 242 -4.94 -1.48 23.94
C ALA A 242 -6.21 -0.74 23.49
N ARG A 243 -7.40 -1.34 23.68
CA ARG A 243 -8.66 -0.69 23.29
C ARG A 243 -8.86 0.61 24.06
N GLN A 244 -9.04 1.70 23.33
CA GLN A 244 -9.13 3.05 23.92
C GLN A 244 -10.47 3.35 24.59
N LEU A 245 -11.56 2.70 24.18
CA LEU A 245 -12.91 3.06 24.61
C LEU A 245 -13.08 3.07 26.15
N PRO A 246 -12.67 2.03 26.91
CA PRO A 246 -12.82 2.06 28.37
C PRO A 246 -12.02 3.19 29.03
N ALA A 247 -10.78 3.42 28.59
CA ALA A 247 -9.93 4.47 29.13
C ALA A 247 -10.47 5.87 28.80
N MET A 248 -10.96 6.08 27.58
CA MET A 248 -11.53 7.34 27.14
C MET A 248 -12.80 7.68 27.92
N LEU A 249 -13.76 6.76 28.02
CA LEU A 249 -15.00 7.00 28.77
C LEU A 249 -14.73 7.19 30.27
N GLY A 250 -13.88 6.34 30.87
CA GLY A 250 -13.50 6.52 32.27
C GLY A 250 -12.79 7.85 32.54
N SER A 251 -11.99 8.36 31.60
CA SER A 251 -11.36 9.67 31.73
C SER A 251 -12.40 10.80 31.68
N LEU A 252 -13.41 10.71 30.82
CA LEU A 252 -14.51 11.68 30.77
C LEU A 252 -15.32 11.66 32.08
N ASP A 253 -15.61 10.48 32.63
CA ASP A 253 -16.30 10.34 33.92
C ASP A 253 -15.51 10.96 35.08
N LEU A 254 -14.19 10.77 35.10
CA LEU A 254 -13.30 11.38 36.09
C LEU A 254 -13.22 12.91 35.93
N ASN A 255 -13.19 13.41 34.70
CA ASN A 255 -13.13 14.83 34.40
C ASN A 255 -14.40 15.58 34.86
N ALA A 256 -15.56 14.92 34.86
CA ALA A 256 -16.82 15.50 35.32
C ALA A 256 -16.78 16.00 36.78
N ALA A 257 -15.83 15.52 37.60
CA ALA A 257 -15.62 16.03 38.95
C ALA A 257 -15.06 17.46 39.00
N PHE A 258 -14.46 17.95 37.91
CA PHE A 258 -13.75 19.23 37.82
C PHE A 258 -14.46 20.30 36.98
N GLU A 259 -15.62 20.01 36.39
CA GLU A 259 -16.35 20.94 35.51
C GLU A 259 -17.25 21.95 36.27
N LYS A 260 -16.98 22.18 37.56
CA LYS A 260 -17.74 23.10 38.42
C LYS A 260 -17.08 24.46 38.57
#